data_AF-A0A8H4IV56-F1
#
_entry.id   AF-A0A8H4IV56-F1
#
_cell.length_a   1.000
_cell.length_b   1.000
_cell.length_c   1.000
_cell.angle_alpha   90.00
_cell.angle_beta   90.00
_cell.angle_gamma   90.00
#
_symmetry.space_group_name_H-M   'P 1'
#
loop_
_entity.id
_entity.type
_entity.pdbx_description
1 polymer ?
#
loop_
_entity_poly.entity_id
_entity_poly.type
_entity_poly.pdbx_seq_one_letter_code
_entity_poly.pdbx_strand_id
1 'polypeptide(L)'
;MLCHSYLAGYLKFFVRNEDSVPKGASDAAIGVIYIHSFGWAVGLYTLPYLFGAELWPNRLRSFGGALSQCFHWFFYFAITKATSSLLNSMDQWGAFVFFAAWCLIAVVYVFIMVPETAGRALENIDDLFQHPWYMMRKYAHTKDPESEKVLSMESR
;
A
#
# COMPACT_ATOMS: atom_id res chain seq x y z
N MET A 1 5.69 -7.62 -5.45
CA MET A 1 5.14 -8.71 -6.30
C MET A 1 6.25 -9.37 -7.12
N LEU A 2 6.68 -8.78 -8.23
CA LEU A 2 7.71 -9.33 -9.12
C LEU A 2 9.04 -9.63 -8.41
N CYS A 3 9.45 -8.77 -7.48
CA CYS A 3 10.67 -8.96 -6.69
C CYS A 3 10.59 -10.17 -5.75
N HIS A 4 9.42 -10.38 -5.13
CA HIS A 4 9.22 -11.51 -4.20
C HIS A 4 9.11 -12.84 -4.94
N SER A 5 8.48 -12.86 -6.12
CA SER A 5 8.45 -14.06 -6.98
C SER A 5 9.83 -14.42 -7.51
N TYR A 6 10.66 -13.42 -7.87
CA TYR A 6 12.05 -13.64 -8.25
C TYR A 6 12.88 -14.20 -7.09
N LEU A 7 12.76 -13.61 -5.89
CA LEU A 7 13.48 -14.07 -4.71
C LEU A 7 13.05 -15.48 -4.27
N ALA A 8 11.76 -15.81 -4.34
CA ALA A 8 11.26 -17.15 -4.07
C ALA A 8 11.82 -18.19 -5.06
N GLY A 9 11.87 -17.84 -6.35
CA GLY A 9 12.52 -18.67 -7.37
C GLY A 9 14.01 -18.86 -7.12
N TYR A 10 14.71 -17.77 -6.80
CA TYR A 10 16.14 -17.79 -6.50
C TYR A 10 16.47 -18.70 -5.30
N LEU A 11 15.71 -18.57 -4.20
CA LEU A 11 15.88 -19.40 -3.00
C LEU A 11 15.56 -20.88 -3.26
N LYS A 12 14.54 -21.17 -4.08
CA LYS A 12 14.16 -22.55 -4.39
C LYS A 12 15.16 -23.27 -5.30
N PHE A 13 15.73 -22.56 -6.29
CA PHE A 13 16.56 -23.19 -7.33
C PHE A 13 18.06 -23.13 -7.04
N PHE A 14 18.57 -22.00 -6.56
CA PHE A 14 20.01 -21.77 -6.42
C PHE A 14 20.51 -22.04 -5.00
N VAL A 15 19.75 -21.66 -3.97
CA VAL A 15 20.16 -21.94 -2.58
C VAL A 15 19.94 -23.40 -2.19
N ARG A 16 19.00 -24.09 -2.85
CA ARG A 16 18.77 -25.54 -2.66
C ARG A 16 19.82 -26.42 -3.36
N ASN A 17 20.46 -25.93 -4.42
CA ASN A 17 21.51 -26.63 -5.18
C ASN A 17 22.83 -25.85 -5.05
N GLU A 18 23.52 -26.07 -3.94
CA GLU A 18 24.70 -25.30 -3.50
C GLU A 18 25.91 -25.36 -4.47
N ASP A 19 25.95 -26.34 -5.37
CA ASP A 19 27.16 -26.69 -6.12
C ASP A 19 27.60 -25.65 -7.17
N SER A 20 26.75 -24.69 -7.56
CA SER A 20 27.18 -23.55 -8.41
C SER A 20 26.14 -22.44 -8.52
N VAL A 21 25.97 -21.62 -7.47
CA VAL A 21 25.20 -20.36 -7.61
C VAL A 21 25.98 -19.41 -8.55
N PRO A 22 25.44 -19.04 -9.72
CA PRO A 22 26.13 -18.13 -10.63
C PRO A 22 26.22 -16.74 -10.00
N LYS A 23 27.41 -16.10 -10.01
CA LYS A 23 27.60 -14.75 -9.45
C LYS A 23 26.56 -13.74 -9.97
N GLY A 24 26.24 -13.80 -11.27
CA GLY A 24 25.23 -12.93 -11.87
C GLY A 24 23.82 -13.11 -11.29
N ALA A 25 23.45 -14.31 -10.82
CA ALA A 25 22.16 -14.55 -10.19
C ALA A 25 22.09 -13.91 -8.79
N SER A 26 23.20 -13.97 -8.04
CA SER A 26 23.34 -13.31 -6.73
C SER A 26 23.31 -11.79 -6.86
N ASP A 27 24.05 -11.23 -7.83
CA ASP A 27 24.07 -9.78 -8.09
C ASP A 27 22.68 -9.27 -8.50
N ALA A 28 21.97 -10.03 -9.34
CA ALA A 28 20.59 -9.72 -9.70
C ALA A 28 19.64 -9.79 -8.50
N ALA A 29 19.80 -10.75 -7.59
CA ALA A 29 18.99 -10.82 -6.36
C ALA A 29 19.20 -9.59 -5.47
N ILE A 30 20.45 -9.15 -5.31
CA ILE A 30 20.77 -7.92 -4.57
C ILE A 30 20.12 -6.70 -5.25
N GLY A 31 20.26 -6.56 -6.57
CA GLY A 31 19.64 -5.47 -7.31
C GLY A 31 18.11 -5.43 -7.17
N VAL A 32 17.46 -6.59 -7.23
CA VAL A 32 16.01 -6.72 -7.04
C VAL A 32 15.57 -6.32 -5.63
N ILE A 33 16.36 -6.62 -4.60
CA ILE A 33 16.10 -6.18 -3.22
C ILE A 33 16.16 -4.64 -3.13
N TYR A 34 17.16 -4.00 -3.72
CA TYR A 34 17.26 -2.53 -3.72
C TYR A 34 16.08 -1.86 -4.44
N ILE A 35 15.69 -2.39 -5.62
CA ILE A 35 14.52 -1.89 -6.36
C ILE A 35 13.26 -2.05 -5.51
N HIS A 36 13.11 -3.19 -4.84
CA HIS A 36 11.98 -3.43 -3.94
C HIS A 36 11.94 -2.41 -2.79
N SER A 37 13.07 -2.20 -2.11
CA SER A 37 13.18 -1.25 -1.00
C SER A 37 12.86 0.18 -1.43
N PHE A 38 13.31 0.61 -2.61
CA PHE A 38 12.96 1.90 -3.18
C PHE A 38 11.46 2.05 -3.42
N GLY A 39 10.85 1.05 -4.07
CA GLY A 39 9.40 1.04 -4.31
C GLY A 39 8.57 1.03 -3.02
N TRP A 40 9.06 0.33 -1.98
CA TRP A 40 8.43 0.33 -0.66
C TRP A 40 8.51 1.70 0.00
N ALA A 41 9.67 2.37 -0.04
CA ALA A 41 9.86 3.69 0.56
C ALA A 41 8.97 4.77 -0.08
N VAL A 42 8.91 4.81 -1.41
CA VAL A 42 8.14 5.82 -2.14
C VAL A 42 6.64 5.54 -2.07
N GLY A 43 6.23 4.27 -2.21
CA GLY A 43 4.83 3.89 -2.26
C GLY A 43 4.26 3.55 -0.89
N LEU A 44 4.47 2.30 -0.47
CA LEU A 44 3.77 1.69 0.67
C LEU A 44 4.13 2.31 2.03
N TYR A 45 5.33 2.88 2.16
CA TYR A 45 5.71 3.56 3.40
C TYR A 45 5.06 4.94 3.48
N THR A 46 5.06 5.73 2.41
CA THR A 46 4.62 7.14 2.48
C THR A 46 3.11 7.30 2.24
N LEU A 47 2.56 6.60 1.26
CA LEU A 47 1.17 6.80 0.81
C LEU A 47 0.12 6.54 1.91
N PRO A 48 0.20 5.50 2.76
CA PRO A 48 -0.85 5.25 3.75
C PRO A 48 -0.93 6.32 4.84
N TYR A 49 0.19 6.95 5.21
CA TYR A 49 0.17 8.05 6.17
C TYR A 49 -0.39 9.32 5.55
N LEU A 50 -0.03 9.59 4.28
CA LEU A 50 -0.58 10.73 3.54
C LEU A 50 -2.08 10.56 3.34
N PHE A 51 -2.49 9.43 2.78
CA PHE A 51 -3.89 9.09 2.57
C PHE A 51 -4.66 9.07 3.89
N GLY A 52 -4.07 8.53 4.96
CA GLY A 52 -4.66 8.56 6.29
C GLY A 52 -4.87 9.97 6.85
N ALA A 53 -4.04 10.94 6.49
CA ALA A 53 -4.22 12.34 6.90
C ALA A 53 -5.33 13.04 6.09
N GLU A 54 -5.48 12.66 4.82
CA GLU A 54 -6.52 13.20 3.93
C GLU A 54 -7.89 12.61 4.22
N LEU A 55 -7.98 11.31 4.52
CA LEU A 55 -9.23 10.58 4.61
C LEU A 55 -10.19 11.09 5.70
N TRP A 56 -9.65 11.65 6.78
CA TRP A 56 -10.48 12.02 7.93
C TRP A 56 -11.05 13.44 7.81
N PRO A 57 -12.36 13.61 8.01
CA PRO A 57 -12.96 14.93 8.08
C PRO A 57 -12.45 15.70 9.28
N ASN A 58 -12.41 17.03 9.16
CA ASN A 58 -11.68 17.90 10.08
C ASN A 58 -12.10 17.71 11.56
N ARG A 59 -13.38 17.44 11.79
CA ARG A 59 -13.96 17.20 13.13
C ARG A 59 -13.45 15.92 13.79
N LEU A 60 -13.15 14.88 13.02
CA LEU A 60 -12.76 13.55 13.54
C LEU A 60 -11.28 13.23 13.28
N ARG A 61 -10.53 14.13 12.65
CA ARG A 61 -9.15 13.89 12.21
C ARG A 61 -8.22 13.38 13.30
N SER A 62 -8.27 13.98 14.49
CA SER A 62 -7.43 13.55 15.62
C SER A 62 -7.79 12.14 16.11
N PHE A 63 -9.08 11.85 16.27
CA PHE A 63 -9.55 10.54 16.74
C PHE A 63 -9.35 9.43 15.70
N GLY A 64 -9.73 9.68 14.45
CA GLY A 64 -9.56 8.75 13.34
C GLY A 64 -8.08 8.47 13.05
N GLY A 65 -7.23 9.50 13.11
CA GLY A 65 -5.78 9.34 13.02
C GLY A 65 -5.21 8.45 14.12
N ALA A 66 -5.60 8.68 15.38
CA ALA A 66 -5.15 7.86 16.51
C ALA A 66 -5.61 6.39 16.39
N LEU A 67 -6.86 6.17 15.97
CA LEU A 67 -7.40 4.82 15.77
C LEU A 67 -6.68 4.10 14.62
N SER A 68 -6.43 4.79 13.51
CA SER A 68 -5.66 4.27 12.38
C SER A 68 -4.24 3.85 12.80
N GLN A 69 -3.55 4.69 13.58
CA GLN A 69 -2.23 4.35 14.12
C GLN A 69 -2.29 3.17 15.09
N CYS A 70 -3.30 3.09 15.95
CA CYS A 70 -3.49 1.96 16.87
C CYS A 70 -3.60 0.64 16.09
N PHE A 71 -4.48 0.58 15.08
CA PHE A 71 -4.61 -0.60 14.23
C PHE A 71 -3.32 -0.89 13.45
N HIS A 72 -2.65 0.13 12.92
CA HIS A 72 -1.38 -0.03 12.22
C HIS A 72 -0.34 -0.73 13.09
N TRP A 73 -0.11 -0.22 14.31
CA TRP A 73 0.85 -0.83 15.25
C TRP A 73 0.41 -2.20 15.74
N PHE A 74 -0.89 -2.41 15.94
CA PHE A 74 -1.44 -3.72 16.31
C PHE A 74 -1.16 -4.77 15.24
N PHE A 75 -1.47 -4.48 13.97
CA PHE A 75 -1.19 -5.40 12.87
C PHE A 75 0.31 -5.58 12.63
N TYR A 76 1.11 -4.53 12.79
CA TYR A 76 2.57 -4.64 12.70
C TYR A 76 3.13 -5.61 13.75
N PHE A 77 2.66 -5.53 14.98
CA PHE A 77 3.02 -6.48 16.03
C PHE A 77 2.57 -7.91 15.69
N ALA A 78 1.31 -8.07 15.26
CA ALA A 78 0.77 -9.38 14.88
C ALA A 78 1.58 -10.04 13.76
N ILE A 79 1.92 -9.29 12.71
CA ILE A 79 2.74 -9.76 11.58
C ILE A 79 4.15 -10.11 12.05
N THR A 80 4.78 -9.29 12.88
CA THR A 80 6.14 -9.55 13.38
C THR A 80 6.19 -10.87 14.15
N LYS A 81 5.20 -11.15 15.02
CA LYS A 81 5.09 -12.41 15.76
C LYS A 81 4.75 -13.60 14.84
N ALA A 82 3.83 -13.40 13.89
CA ALA A 82 3.42 -14.46 12.96
C ALA A 82 4.53 -14.83 11.98
N THR A 83 5.34 -13.86 11.53
CA THR A 83 6.41 -14.08 10.54
C THR A 83 7.46 -15.05 11.05
N SER A 84 7.85 -14.96 12.34
CA SER A 84 8.78 -15.93 12.94
C SER A 84 8.23 -17.36 12.94
N SER A 85 6.93 -17.52 13.16
CA SER A 85 6.26 -18.84 13.10
C SER A 85 6.11 -19.34 11.65
N LEU A 86 5.82 -18.42 10.72
CA LEU A 86 5.66 -18.72 9.29
C LEU A 86 6.97 -19.23 8.68
N LEU A 87 8.09 -18.57 8.96
CA LEU A 87 9.42 -18.96 8.46
C LEU A 87 9.84 -20.35 8.96
N ASN A 88 9.52 -20.69 10.21
CA ASN A 88 9.81 -22.02 10.75
C ASN A 88 8.92 -23.13 10.17
N SER A 89 7.69 -22.79 9.74
CA SER A 89 6.71 -23.79 9.31
C SER A 89 6.67 -24.03 7.80
N MET A 90 6.93 -23.00 6.99
CA MET A 90 6.70 -23.03 5.53
C MET A 90 7.94 -23.11 4.64
N ASP A 91 9.14 -23.32 5.21
CA ASP A 91 10.42 -23.19 4.50
C ASP A 91 10.61 -21.75 3.93
N GLN A 92 11.85 -21.31 3.71
CA GLN A 92 12.11 -19.90 3.36
C GLN A 92 11.40 -19.49 2.07
N TRP A 93 11.34 -20.38 1.07
CA TRP A 93 10.68 -20.10 -0.21
C TRP A 93 9.16 -19.91 -0.07
N GLY A 94 8.51 -20.69 0.80
CA GLY A 94 7.05 -20.67 0.97
C GLY A 94 6.58 -19.37 1.60
N ALA A 95 7.35 -18.82 2.54
CA ALA A 95 7.06 -17.53 3.15
C ALA A 95 7.08 -16.37 2.12
N PHE A 96 8.06 -16.35 1.21
CA PHE A 96 8.12 -15.30 0.17
C PHE A 96 6.95 -15.38 -0.83
N VAL A 97 6.48 -16.58 -1.16
CA VAL A 97 5.28 -16.77 -2.01
C VAL A 97 4.02 -16.28 -1.30
N PHE A 98 3.90 -16.56 0.00
CA PHE A 98 2.78 -16.05 0.81
C PHE A 98 2.73 -14.51 0.81
N PHE A 99 3.86 -13.85 1.07
CA PHE A 99 3.94 -12.38 1.00
C PHE A 99 3.67 -11.84 -0.41
N ALA A 100 4.13 -12.54 -1.45
CA ALA A 100 3.81 -12.17 -2.83
C ALA A 100 2.30 -12.21 -3.10
N ALA A 101 1.60 -13.26 -2.65
CA ALA A 101 0.14 -13.35 -2.78
C ALA A 101 -0.57 -12.24 -1.99
N TRP A 102 -0.11 -11.94 -0.78
CA TRP A 102 -0.68 -10.86 0.03
C TRP A 102 -0.53 -9.49 -0.63
N CYS A 103 0.62 -9.21 -1.26
CA CYS A 103 0.79 -8.01 -2.07
C CYS A 103 -0.23 -7.92 -3.23
N LEU A 104 -0.65 -9.05 -3.82
CA LEU A 104 -1.61 -9.07 -4.93
C LEU A 104 -2.97 -8.60 -4.44
N ILE A 105 -3.39 -9.21 -3.33
CA ILE A 105 -4.65 -8.90 -2.67
C ILE A 105 -4.67 -7.41 -2.27
N ALA A 106 -3.56 -6.90 -1.73
CA ALA A 106 -3.43 -5.49 -1.39
C ALA A 106 -3.59 -4.56 -2.60
N VAL A 107 -2.98 -4.88 -3.75
CA VAL A 107 -3.13 -4.08 -4.98
C VAL A 107 -4.57 -4.11 -5.47
N VAL A 108 -5.21 -5.28 -5.48
CA VAL A 108 -6.62 -5.42 -5.87
C VAL A 108 -7.53 -4.63 -4.92
N TYR A 109 -7.28 -4.71 -3.62
CA TYR A 109 -8.02 -3.95 -2.61
C TYR A 109 -7.90 -2.44 -2.84
N VAL A 110 -6.68 -1.93 -3.02
CA VAL A 110 -6.45 -0.51 -3.28
C VAL A 110 -7.15 -0.07 -4.57
N PHE A 111 -7.05 -0.87 -5.64
CA PHE A 111 -7.67 -0.53 -6.91
C PHE A 111 -9.20 -0.43 -6.86
N ILE A 112 -9.85 -1.24 -6.01
CA ILE A 112 -11.31 -1.33 -5.92
C ILE A 112 -11.88 -0.40 -4.85
N MET A 113 -11.25 -0.35 -3.67
CA MET A 113 -11.84 0.30 -2.48
C MET A 113 -11.29 1.68 -2.19
N VAL A 114 -10.10 2.04 -2.68
CA VAL A 114 -9.48 3.34 -2.38
C VAL A 114 -9.84 4.35 -3.46
N PRO A 115 -10.64 5.40 -3.14
CA PRO A 115 -10.89 6.49 -4.07
C PRO A 115 -9.65 7.41 -4.16
N GLU A 116 -9.48 8.06 -5.31
CA GLU A 116 -8.44 9.08 -5.50
C GLU A 116 -8.82 10.36 -4.74
N THR A 117 -8.04 10.75 -3.74
CA THR A 117 -8.28 11.97 -2.94
C THR A 117 -7.44 13.16 -3.39
N ALA A 118 -6.51 12.97 -4.32
CA ALA A 118 -5.60 14.01 -4.78
C ALA A 118 -6.34 15.22 -5.38
N GLY A 119 -5.99 16.41 -4.91
CA GLY A 119 -6.50 17.68 -5.46
C GLY A 119 -7.87 18.11 -4.93
N ARG A 120 -8.43 17.43 -3.93
CA ARG A 120 -9.63 17.89 -3.20
C ARG A 120 -9.28 18.68 -1.95
N ALA A 121 -10.14 19.64 -1.60
CA ALA A 121 -10.02 20.36 -0.35
C ALA A 121 -10.33 19.47 0.87
N LEU A 122 -9.59 19.72 1.95
CA LEU A 122 -9.83 19.28 3.34
C LEU A 122 -11.30 19.16 3.75
N GLU A 123 -12.04 20.18 3.36
CA GLU A 123 -13.37 20.51 3.87
C GLU A 123 -14.46 19.73 3.16
N ASN A 124 -14.20 19.27 1.93
CA ASN A 124 -15.19 18.62 1.06
C ASN A 124 -15.06 17.09 1.04
N ILE A 125 -14.21 16.52 1.89
CA ILE A 125 -14.02 15.06 1.98
C ILE A 125 -15.26 14.37 2.58
N ASP A 126 -16.04 15.07 3.40
CA ASP A 126 -17.31 14.56 3.95
C ASP A 126 -18.30 14.18 2.84
N ASP A 127 -18.31 14.90 1.70
CA ASP A 127 -19.21 14.62 0.57
C ASP A 127 -18.88 13.29 -0.13
N LEU A 128 -17.62 12.87 -0.10
CA LEU A 128 -17.20 11.60 -0.69
C LEU A 128 -17.83 10.41 0.04
N PHE A 129 -17.98 10.51 1.36
CA PHE A 129 -18.51 9.46 2.21
C PHE A 129 -20.04 9.42 2.28
N GLN A 130 -20.73 10.41 1.72
CA GLN A 130 -22.20 10.40 1.59
C GLN A 130 -22.67 9.42 0.51
N HIS A 131 -21.78 9.02 -0.39
CA HIS A 131 -22.07 8.07 -1.46
C HIS A 131 -21.64 6.64 -1.10
N PRO A 132 -22.33 5.61 -1.62
CA PRO A 132 -21.90 4.22 -1.46
C PRO A 132 -20.46 4.01 -1.95
N TRP A 133 -19.72 3.11 -1.29
CA TRP A 133 -18.30 2.90 -1.52
C TRP A 133 -17.91 2.65 -2.98
N TYR A 134 -18.75 1.95 -3.74
CA TYR A 134 -18.52 1.65 -5.17
C TYR A 134 -18.68 2.88 -6.08
N MET A 135 -19.33 3.96 -5.62
CA MET A 135 -19.50 5.20 -6.37
C MET A 135 -18.43 6.24 -6.01
N MET A 136 -17.73 6.09 -4.88
CA MET A 136 -16.75 7.08 -4.41
C MET A 136 -15.70 7.42 -5.48
N ARG A 137 -15.22 6.43 -6.24
CA ARG A 137 -14.25 6.66 -7.33
C ARG A 137 -14.79 7.54 -8.47
N LYS A 138 -16.10 7.51 -8.74
CA LYS A 138 -16.73 8.37 -9.75
C LYS A 138 -16.87 9.80 -9.25
N TYR A 139 -17.27 9.95 -7.98
CA TYR A 139 -17.43 11.26 -7.35
C TYR A 139 -16.10 11.92 -7.04
N ALA A 140 -15.04 11.16 -6.76
CA ALA A 140 -13.67 11.65 -6.55
C ALA A 140 -13.23 12.68 -7.61
N HIS A 141 -13.54 12.47 -8.90
CA HIS A 141 -13.16 13.35 -10.00
C HIS A 141 -14.14 14.50 -10.33
N THR A 142 -15.28 14.59 -9.64
CA THR A 142 -16.27 15.64 -9.89
C THR A 142 -15.76 16.93 -9.23
N LYS A 143 -15.36 17.95 -10.02
CA LYS A 143 -14.82 19.22 -9.53
C LYS A 143 -15.65 19.80 -8.37
N ASP A 144 -14.95 20.36 -7.38
CA ASP A 144 -15.59 21.00 -6.22
C ASP A 144 -16.58 22.07 -6.71
N PRO A 145 -17.89 21.95 -6.40
CA PRO A 145 -18.89 22.92 -6.83
C PRO A 145 -18.63 24.32 -6.25
N GLU A 146 -17.89 24.41 -5.15
CA GLU A 146 -17.44 25.68 -4.57
C GLU A 146 -16.28 26.31 -5.35
N SER A 147 -15.31 25.52 -5.82
CA SER A 147 -14.24 26.00 -6.70
C SER A 147 -14.78 26.53 -8.03
N GLU A 148 -15.82 25.88 -8.57
CA GLU A 148 -16.51 26.32 -9.78
C GLU A 148 -17.28 27.63 -9.55
N LYS A 149 -17.93 27.78 -8.38
CA LYS A 149 -18.57 29.05 -7.99
C LYS A 149 -17.58 30.19 -7.85
N VAL A 150 -16.45 29.99 -7.17
CA VAL A 150 -15.39 31.01 -7.01
C VAL A 150 -14.81 31.41 -8.36
N LEU A 151 -14.48 30.44 -9.23
CA LEU A 151 -13.98 30.72 -10.58
C LEU A 151 -15.01 31.46 -11.45
N SER A 152 -16.30 31.15 -11.30
CA SER A 152 -17.39 31.86 -12.02
C SER A 152 -17.64 33.28 -11.50
N MET A 153 -17.27 33.55 -10.24
CA MET A 153 -17.34 34.88 -9.62
C MET A 153 -16.14 35.73 -10.02
N GLU A 154 -14.95 35.14 -10.19
CA GLU A 154 -13.73 35.85 -10.60
C GLU A 154 -13.66 36.09 -12.12
N SER A 155 -14.44 35.36 -12.91
CA SER A 155 -14.56 35.55 -14.37
C SER A 155 -15.63 36.58 -14.79
N ARG A 156 -16.20 37.34 -13.86
CA ARG A 156 -17.21 38.39 -14.10
C ARG A 156 -16.69 39.75 -13.64
#